data_AF-A0AAJ0GSK4-F1
#
_entry.id   AF-A0AAJ0GSK4-F1
#
_cell.length_a   1.000
_cell.length_b   1.000
_cell.length_c   1.000
_cell.angle_alpha   90.00
_cell.angle_beta   90.00
_cell.angle_gamma   90.00
#
_symmetry.space_group_name_H-M   'P 1'
#
loop_
_entity.id
_entity.type
_entity.pdbx_description
1 polymer ?
#
loop_
_entity_poly.entity_id
_entity_poly.type
_entity_poly.pdbx_seq_one_letter_code
_entity_poly.pdbx_strand_id
1 'polypeptide(L)'
;MDSSTATSPYPPPGQVTAAARAVALSLGEELHYAIVGGAACLMLGSARLTADVDFVVPKGRTKNARRLLRNQPDRFTVESRANHTYYRTQSQRHTSHSLGDECLRR
;
A
#
# COMPACT_ATOMS: atom_id res chain seq x y z
N MET A 1 -25.86 25.00 9.34
CA MET A 1 -25.29 23.89 10.13
C MET A 1 -24.12 23.37 9.33
N ASP A 2 -22.92 23.85 9.66
CA ASP A 2 -21.69 23.48 8.96
C ASP A 2 -21.27 22.08 9.44
N SER A 3 -21.43 21.08 8.58
CA SER A 3 -21.08 19.69 8.87
C SER A 3 -19.59 19.51 8.61
N SER A 4 -18.77 19.82 9.62
CA SER A 4 -17.36 19.46 9.63
C SER A 4 -17.25 17.93 9.54
N THR A 5 -16.95 17.42 8.35
CA THR A 5 -16.65 16.00 8.15
C THR A 5 -15.31 15.72 8.82
N ALA A 6 -15.35 15.30 10.08
CA ALA A 6 -14.18 14.75 10.75
C ALA A 6 -13.67 13.55 9.93
N THR A 7 -12.53 13.70 9.28
CA THR A 7 -11.88 12.63 8.53
C THR A 7 -11.50 11.52 9.51
N SER A 8 -12.11 10.34 9.36
CA SER A 8 -11.73 9.14 10.11
C SER A 8 -10.22 8.92 9.97
N PRO A 9 -9.48 8.64 11.06
CA PRO A 9 -8.06 8.30 10.99
C PRO A 9 -7.82 6.94 10.31
N TYR A 10 -8.89 6.16 10.11
CA TYR A 10 -8.84 4.87 9.44
C TYR A 10 -9.29 5.00 7.98
N PRO A 11 -8.54 4.38 7.05
CA PRO A 11 -8.95 4.30 5.66
C PRO A 11 -10.23 3.45 5.52
N PRO A 12 -11.00 3.63 4.44
CA PRO A 12 -12.11 2.75 4.12
C PRO A 12 -11.68 1.28 4.04
N PRO A 13 -12.51 0.30 4.43
CA PRO A 13 -12.16 -1.13 4.38
C PRO A 13 -11.64 -1.62 3.02
N GLY A 14 -12.16 -1.04 1.93
CA GLY A 14 -11.71 -1.34 0.57
C GLY A 14 -10.24 -0.97 0.32
N GLN A 15 -9.71 0.08 0.96
CA GLN A 15 -8.30 0.46 0.82
C GLN A 15 -7.38 -0.51 1.57
N VAL A 16 -7.75 -0.95 2.78
CA VAL A 16 -7.01 -1.99 3.52
C VAL A 16 -7.00 -3.29 2.74
N THR A 17 -8.15 -3.68 2.18
CA THR A 17 -8.28 -4.88 1.35
C THR A 17 -7.41 -4.78 0.09
N ALA A 18 -7.40 -3.63 -0.57
CA ALA A 18 -6.55 -3.38 -1.74
C ALA A 18 -5.06 -3.45 -1.39
N ALA A 19 -4.65 -2.89 -0.25
CA ALA A 19 -3.27 -2.96 0.24
C ALA A 19 -2.86 -4.41 0.57
N ALA A 20 -3.70 -5.16 1.26
CA ALA A 20 -3.45 -6.58 1.56
C ALA A 20 -3.36 -7.43 0.29
N ARG A 21 -4.23 -7.16 -0.70
CA ARG A 21 -4.15 -7.80 -2.02
C ARG A 21 -2.86 -7.41 -2.76
N ALA A 22 -2.40 -6.18 -2.64
CA ALA A 22 -1.13 -5.77 -3.24
C ALA A 22 0.04 -6.53 -2.61
N VAL A 23 0.08 -6.67 -1.28
CA VAL A 23 1.09 -7.52 -0.60
C VAL A 23 1.04 -8.95 -1.13
N ALA A 24 -0.15 -9.52 -1.24
CA ALA A 24 -0.35 -10.88 -1.75
C ALA A 24 0.22 -11.08 -3.16
N LEU A 25 -0.11 -10.16 -4.08
CA LEU A 25 0.40 -10.18 -5.45
C LEU A 25 1.91 -9.96 -5.51
N SER A 26 2.47 -9.18 -4.57
CA SER A 26 3.89 -8.88 -4.57
C SER A 26 4.77 -9.99 -4.05
N LEU A 27 4.30 -10.74 -3.05
CA LEU A 27 4.99 -11.91 -2.54
C LEU A 27 4.79 -13.11 -3.47
N GLY A 28 3.62 -13.18 -4.12
CA GLY A 28 3.30 -14.20 -5.12
C GLY A 28 3.46 -15.61 -4.57
N GLU A 29 3.81 -16.54 -5.47
CA GLU A 29 4.12 -17.93 -5.10
C GLU A 29 5.58 -18.10 -4.63
N GLU A 30 6.43 -17.07 -4.76
CA GLU A 30 7.86 -17.15 -4.39
C GLU A 30 8.08 -17.24 -2.88
N LEU A 31 7.15 -16.69 -2.09
CA LEU A 31 7.30 -16.61 -0.64
C LEU A 31 5.99 -16.92 0.08
N HIS A 32 6.01 -17.96 0.93
CA HIS A 32 4.91 -18.21 1.85
C HIS A 32 4.75 -17.03 2.82
N TYR A 33 3.51 -16.61 3.04
CA TYR A 33 3.16 -15.56 3.97
C TYR A 33 1.74 -15.78 4.52
N ALA A 34 1.39 -15.04 5.56
CA ALA A 34 0.02 -14.90 6.02
C ALA A 34 -0.24 -13.44 6.40
N ILE A 35 -1.40 -12.90 5.98
CA ILE A 35 -1.90 -11.62 6.51
C ILE A 35 -2.41 -11.88 7.93
N VAL A 36 -2.03 -11.01 8.87
CA VAL A 36 -2.40 -11.12 10.29
C VAL A 36 -2.93 -9.79 10.81
N GLY A 37 -3.25 -9.72 12.11
CA GLY A 37 -3.64 -8.47 12.75
C GLY A 37 -5.00 -7.94 12.30
N GLY A 38 -5.15 -6.61 12.35
CA GLY A 38 -6.42 -5.93 12.04
C GLY A 38 -6.90 -6.16 10.61
N ALA A 39 -5.96 -6.18 9.65
CA ALA A 39 -6.28 -6.39 8.24
C ALA A 39 -6.89 -7.78 7.99
N ALA A 40 -6.38 -8.82 8.65
CA ALA A 40 -6.94 -10.16 8.55
C ALA A 40 -8.37 -10.22 9.11
N CYS A 41 -8.62 -9.63 10.29
CA CYS A 41 -9.96 -9.55 10.85
C CYS A 41 -10.94 -8.83 9.90
N LEU A 42 -10.52 -7.69 9.35
CA LEU A 42 -11.33 -6.89 8.42
C LEU A 42 -11.67 -7.69 7.15
N MET A 43 -10.70 -8.39 6.56
CA MET A 43 -10.90 -9.23 5.36
C MET A 43 -11.85 -10.41 5.61
N LEU A 44 -11.95 -10.88 6.86
CA LEU A 44 -12.88 -11.94 7.27
C LEU A 44 -14.26 -11.39 7.68
N GLY A 45 -14.55 -10.12 7.41
CA GLY A 45 -15.87 -9.51 7.65
C GLY A 45 -16.04 -8.85 9.02
N SER A 46 -14.96 -8.70 9.81
CA SER A 46 -15.02 -7.93 11.05
C SER A 46 -15.21 -6.44 10.79
N ALA A 47 -15.96 -5.76 11.65
CA ALA A 47 -16.08 -4.30 11.67
C ALA A 47 -14.85 -3.58 12.27
N ARG A 48 -13.78 -4.32 12.59
CA ARG A 48 -12.55 -3.74 13.16
C ARG A 48 -11.91 -2.77 12.16
N LEU A 49 -11.63 -1.56 12.63
CA LEU A 49 -10.90 -0.55 11.86
C LEU A 49 -9.39 -0.73 12.06
N THR A 50 -8.63 -0.60 10.98
CA THR A 50 -7.16 -0.70 10.95
C THR A 50 -6.64 0.23 9.86
N ALA A 51 -5.45 0.80 10.05
CA ALA A 51 -4.83 1.69 9.06
C ALA A 51 -3.67 1.03 8.29
N ASP A 52 -3.24 -0.13 8.75
CA ASP A 52 -2.06 -0.87 8.32
C ASP A 52 -2.38 -2.32 7.96
N VAL A 53 -1.41 -2.97 7.32
CA VAL A 53 -1.45 -4.38 6.94
C VAL A 53 -0.25 -5.07 7.53
N ASP A 54 -0.50 -5.93 8.53
CA ASP A 54 0.51 -6.81 9.08
C ASP A 54 0.53 -8.14 8.33
N PHE A 55 1.73 -8.64 8.06
CA PHE A 55 1.91 -9.97 7.50
C PHE A 55 3.16 -10.63 8.07
N VAL A 56 3.13 -11.95 8.13
CA VAL A 56 4.25 -12.77 8.59
C VAL A 56 4.80 -13.62 7.46
N VAL A 57 6.09 -13.91 7.54
CA VAL A 57 6.81 -14.79 6.61
C VAL A 57 7.66 -15.78 7.40
N PRO A 58 8.05 -16.93 6.83
CA PRO A 58 8.95 -17.87 7.49
C PRO A 58 10.24 -17.20 7.98
N LYS A 59 10.79 -17.73 9.09
CA LYS A 59 12.02 -17.23 9.70
C LYS A 59 13.14 -17.17 8.66
N GLY A 60 13.89 -16.07 8.66
CA GLY A 60 14.99 -15.82 7.71
C GLY A 60 14.57 -15.28 6.34
N ARG A 61 13.26 -15.24 6.03
CA ARG A 61 12.77 -14.78 4.71
C ARG A 61 12.38 -13.30 4.66
N THR A 62 12.43 -12.57 5.77
CA THR A 62 12.11 -11.13 5.83
C THR A 62 12.93 -10.29 4.83
N LYS A 63 14.22 -10.63 4.62
CA LYS A 63 15.06 -9.96 3.61
C LYS A 63 14.53 -10.18 2.19
N ASN A 64 14.05 -11.38 1.88
CA ASN A 64 13.45 -11.68 0.56
C ASN A 64 12.13 -10.95 0.38
N ALA A 65 11.23 -11.01 1.38
CA ALA A 65 9.96 -10.28 1.36
C ALA A 65 10.18 -8.79 1.04
N ARG A 66 11.12 -8.15 1.75
CA ARG A 66 11.46 -6.74 1.52
C ARG A 66 12.03 -6.48 0.12
N ARG A 67 12.81 -7.42 -0.43
CA ARG A 67 13.33 -7.30 -1.80
C ARG A 67 12.18 -7.33 -2.80
N LEU A 68 11.24 -8.27 -2.65
CA LEU A 68 10.06 -8.39 -3.52
C LEU A 68 9.19 -7.13 -3.50
N LEU A 69 8.96 -6.56 -2.32
CA LEU A 69 8.23 -5.29 -2.19
C LEU A 69 8.98 -4.11 -2.83
N ARG A 70 10.30 -4.02 -2.64
CA ARG A 70 11.15 -2.99 -3.26
C ARG A 70 11.20 -3.07 -4.79
N ASN A 71 11.03 -4.26 -5.35
CA ASN A 71 10.99 -4.45 -6.80
C ASN A 71 9.69 -3.95 -7.44
N GLN A 72 8.78 -3.34 -6.66
CA GLN A 72 7.48 -2.84 -7.13
C GLN A 72 7.29 -1.37 -6.74
N PRO A 73 8.15 -0.45 -7.23
CA PRO A 73 8.13 0.96 -6.85
C PRO A 73 6.84 1.70 -7.23
N ASP A 74 6.09 1.18 -8.21
CA ASP A 74 4.76 1.73 -8.57
C ASP A 74 3.69 1.46 -7.52
N ARG A 75 3.91 0.45 -6.65
CA ARG A 75 2.96 0.01 -5.62
C ARG A 75 3.43 0.32 -4.21
N PHE A 76 4.74 0.30 -3.96
CA PHE A 76 5.30 0.49 -2.63
C PHE A 76 6.42 1.52 -2.61
N THR A 77 6.37 2.41 -1.61
CA THR A 77 7.56 3.14 -1.15
C THR A 77 8.14 2.38 0.02
N VAL A 78 9.38 1.89 -0.08
CA VAL A 78 10.08 1.26 1.04
C VAL A 78 11.23 2.18 1.46
N GLU A 79 11.11 2.82 2.62
CA GLU A 79 12.14 3.73 3.12
C GLU A 79 13.44 2.97 3.45
N SER A 80 14.56 3.56 3.04
CA SER A 80 15.87 3.06 3.45
C SER A 80 16.00 3.17 4.97
N ARG A 81 16.55 2.13 5.62
CA ARG A 81 16.88 2.07 7.06
C ARG A 81 15.69 1.97 8.03
N ALA A 82 14.62 2.74 7.84
CA ALA A 82 13.44 2.72 8.71
C ALA A 82 12.55 1.49 8.50
N ASN A 83 12.68 0.80 7.36
CA ASN A 83 11.84 -0.34 6.96
C ASN A 83 10.34 -0.02 6.84
N HIS A 84 9.95 1.26 6.94
CA HIS A 84 8.58 1.66 6.69
C HIS A 84 8.22 1.39 5.22
N THR A 85 7.11 0.68 5.04
CA THR A 85 6.58 0.32 3.73
C THR A 85 5.23 1.00 3.58
N TYR A 86 5.12 1.90 2.60
CA TYR A 86 3.88 2.60 2.30
C TYR A 86 3.29 2.07 1.00
N TYR A 87 2.03 1.67 1.06
CA TYR A 87 1.26 1.30 -0.11
C TYR A 87 0.80 2.56 -0.86
N ARG A 88 1.05 2.62 -2.17
CA ARG A 88 0.63 3.73 -3.03
C ARG A 88 -0.75 3.42 -3.62
N THR A 89 -1.74 4.24 -3.27
CA THR A 89 -3.02 4.24 -3.98
C THR A 89 -2.88 5.11 -5.24
N GLN A 90 -3.56 4.74 -6.33
CA GLN A 90 -3.45 5.48 -7.61
C GLN A 90 -3.90 6.94 -7.51
N SER A 91 -4.58 7.33 -6.44
CA SER A 91 -4.99 8.70 -6.16
C SER A 91 -3.82 9.67 -5.91
N GLN A 92 -2.59 9.18 -5.75
CA GLN A 92 -1.39 10.03 -5.60
C GLN A 92 -0.57 10.17 -6.89
N ARG A 93 -1.06 9.73 -8.05
CA ARG A 93 -0.47 10.18 -9.33
C ARG A 93 -0.93 11.61 -9.56
N HIS A 94 -0.16 12.59 -9.09
CA HIS A 94 -0.28 13.96 -9.57
C HIS A 94 -0.18 13.92 -11.10
N THR A 95 -1.31 14.12 -11.76
CA THR A 95 -1.38 14.42 -13.18
C THR A 95 -0.81 15.82 -13.36
N SER A 96 0.49 15.93 -13.57
CA SER A 96 1.08 17.08 -14.27
C SER A 96 1.33 16.65 -15.72
N HIS A 97 0.25 16.41 -16.45
CA HIS A 97 0.26 16.53 -17.90
C HIS A 97 -0.22 17.95 -18.22
N SER A 98 0.70 18.91 -18.19
CA SER A 98 0.51 20.17 -18.91
C SER A 98 1.08 19.97 -20.31
N LEU A 99 0.16 19.80 -21.26
CA LEU A 99 0.42 20.00 -22.68
C LEU A 99 0.84 21.46 -22.91
N GLY A 100 1.81 21.65 -23.81
CA GLY A 100 2.06 22.91 -24.48
C GLY A 100 3.15 23.78 -23.86
N ASP A 101 4.35 23.73 -24.42
CA ASP A 101 4.80 24.95 -25.11
C ASP A 101 5.77 24.61 -26.25
N GLU A 102 5.41 25.18 -27.38
CA GLU A 102 6.02 25.04 -28.70
C GLU A 102 7.42 25.68 -28.66
N CYS A 103 8.48 24.87 -28.73
CA CYS A 103 9.83 25.38 -28.98
C CYS A 103 9.89 25.84 -30.45
N LEU A 104 9.51 27.09 -30.66
CA LEU A 104 9.59 27.82 -31.91
C LEU A 104 11.04 27.81 -32.40
N ARG A 105 11.29 27.03 -33.46
CA ARG A 105 12.49 27.15 -34.29
C ARG A 105 12.55 28.56 -34.85
N ARG A 106 13.58 29.33 -34.50
CA ARG A 106 14.29 30.25 -35.40
C ARG A 106 15.75 30.36 -34.95
#